data_AF-A0A443PQJ8-F1
#
_entry.id   AF-A0A443PQJ8-F1
#
_cell.length_a   1.000
_cell.length_b   1.000
_cell.length_c   1.000
_cell.angle_alpha   90.00
_cell.angle_beta   90.00
_cell.angle_gamma   90.00
#
_symmetry.space_group_name_H-M   'P 1'
#
loop_
_entity.id
_entity.type
_entity.pdbx_description
1 polymer ?
#
loop_
_entity_poly.entity_id
_entity_poly.type
_entity_poly.pdbx_seq_one_letter_code
_entity_poly.pdbx_strand_id
1 'polypeptide(L)'
;MATRFFVSLSLAFSLIGNACSYTFSSRLIHRFSDEAKAFMTSRNGGGEISHEWPRFRSMDHYRMLARSDLERQKMKLGAKYSALFPLKGSETMSFGNDFGWLHYTWIDIGTPNVSFLVALDTESDLFWVPCDCIQCAPLSANYYSLDRDLSVYSPSESRTSKPLSCSHDLCANPRNCKSPDQPCPYTVSYFSENTSSSGMLVEDTLYLMSNDTHASSGTVQTPVIIGCGRKQTGGYLDGIAPDGLLGLGFGDISVPSFLAKAGLVRNSFSMCFNEDDSGRIFIGDQGMSTQQSTPFLAWEGKYVDYSVGVDSFCIGTACLKHTGFRALVDSGTSFTFLPADVYERVTVEFDRQMNASSFIPDGDPWEYCYKASSLNLPEIPTVTLMFAENISYVVRNPIFPYFKKGELVGFCLALQSAAEDIGTIGQNFMTGYRIVFDRENLKLGWSPSNCRDLDGSTRVPLTAPPHHGLQNPLPASEQQNSPGSHAVSPAVAGRTPPNHAAALPFTGVPFWQFCLLRLLVPSFFIVVL
;
A
#
# COMPACT_ATOMS: atom_id res chain seq x y z
N MET A 1 -40.08 10.58 -17.91
CA MET A 1 -41.05 11.52 -17.31
C MET A 1 -40.42 12.55 -16.34
N ALA A 2 -39.12 12.46 -15.99
CA ALA A 2 -38.51 13.32 -14.95
C ALA A 2 -38.39 14.82 -15.31
N THR A 3 -38.13 15.17 -16.57
CA THR A 3 -37.78 16.53 -17.00
C THR A 3 -38.91 17.58 -16.89
N ARG A 4 -40.17 17.18 -16.70
CA ARG A 4 -41.27 18.14 -16.43
C ARG A 4 -41.46 18.46 -14.95
N PHE A 5 -40.91 17.68 -14.03
CA PHE A 5 -41.12 17.86 -12.58
C PHE A 5 -40.21 18.92 -11.96
N PHE A 6 -38.99 19.09 -12.49
CA PHE A 6 -38.04 20.11 -11.99
C PHE A 6 -38.52 21.54 -12.24
N VAL A 7 -39.11 21.83 -13.42
CA VAL A 7 -39.55 23.18 -13.80
C VAL A 7 -40.66 23.70 -12.87
N SER A 8 -41.59 22.84 -12.45
CA SER A 8 -42.66 23.20 -11.51
C SER A 8 -42.18 23.46 -10.09
N LEU A 9 -41.06 22.86 -9.66
CA LEU A 9 -40.51 23.08 -8.31
C LEU A 9 -39.77 24.42 -8.22
N SER A 10 -39.04 24.80 -9.27
CA SER A 10 -38.29 26.07 -9.31
C SER A 10 -39.18 27.31 -9.20
N LEU A 11 -40.38 27.31 -9.81
CA LEU A 11 -41.31 28.44 -9.70
C LEU A 11 -41.89 28.64 -8.29
N ALA A 12 -41.93 27.60 -7.45
CA ALA A 12 -42.44 27.72 -6.08
C ALA A 12 -41.44 28.43 -5.13
N PHE A 13 -40.14 28.38 -5.44
CA PHE A 13 -39.09 28.97 -4.59
C PHE A 13 -38.94 30.49 -4.75
N SER A 14 -39.54 31.11 -5.76
CA SER A 14 -39.37 32.54 -6.04
C SER A 14 -40.25 33.50 -5.23
N LEU A 15 -41.14 33.00 -4.35
CA LEU A 15 -42.19 33.82 -3.71
C LEU A 15 -42.33 33.67 -2.18
N ILE A 16 -41.50 32.87 -1.49
CA ILE A 16 -41.52 32.77 -0.02
C ILE A 16 -40.11 32.96 0.55
N GLY A 17 -39.74 34.23 0.75
CA GLY A 17 -38.52 34.61 1.45
C GLY A 17 -38.65 34.44 2.96
N ASN A 18 -38.44 33.23 3.49
CA ASN A 18 -38.14 33.01 4.90
C ASN A 18 -37.44 31.64 5.12
N ALA A 19 -36.42 31.62 5.99
CA ALA A 19 -35.56 30.46 6.18
C ALA A 19 -36.21 29.38 7.07
N CYS A 20 -37.08 28.56 6.49
CA CYS A 20 -37.51 27.30 7.10
C CYS A 20 -36.50 26.19 6.77
N SER A 21 -35.83 25.63 7.77
CA SER A 21 -35.01 24.43 7.60
C SER A 21 -35.88 23.22 7.29
N TYR A 22 -35.88 22.78 6.02
CA TYR A 22 -36.57 21.56 5.60
C TYR A 22 -35.82 20.32 6.08
N THR A 23 -36.16 19.84 7.27
CA THR A 23 -35.69 18.53 7.76
C THR A 23 -36.31 17.42 6.90
N PHE A 24 -35.51 16.80 6.03
CA PHE A 24 -35.93 15.58 5.32
C PHE A 24 -35.87 14.38 6.28
N SER A 25 -36.96 13.63 6.41
CA SER A 25 -36.97 12.36 7.15
C SER A 25 -37.12 11.20 6.20
N SER A 26 -36.11 10.32 6.15
CA SER A 26 -36.27 8.98 5.62
C SER A 26 -36.78 8.07 6.75
N ARG A 27 -37.89 7.36 6.51
CA ARG A 27 -38.31 6.26 7.39
C ARG A 27 -37.99 4.95 6.71
N LEU A 28 -36.97 4.25 7.22
CA LEU A 28 -36.70 2.87 6.83
C LEU A 28 -37.90 2.01 7.25
N ILE A 29 -38.47 1.29 6.29
CA ILE A 29 -39.49 0.28 6.55
C ILE A 29 -39.00 -1.07 6.03
N HIS A 30 -39.29 -2.13 6.79
CA HIS A 30 -38.92 -3.48 6.42
C HIS A 30 -39.69 -3.93 5.17
N ARG A 31 -39.02 -4.56 4.20
CA ARG A 31 -39.59 -4.96 2.89
C ARG A 31 -40.93 -5.69 2.95
N PHE A 32 -41.09 -6.50 4.00
CA PHE A 32 -42.28 -7.34 4.22
C PHE A 32 -43.26 -6.74 5.24
N SER A 33 -43.11 -5.47 5.65
CA SER A 33 -44.12 -4.77 6.44
C SER A 33 -45.36 -4.49 5.60
N ASP A 34 -46.51 -4.30 6.24
CA ASP A 34 -47.76 -4.07 5.53
C ASP A 34 -47.82 -2.66 4.90
N GLU A 35 -47.09 -1.67 5.45
CA GLU A 35 -46.92 -0.37 4.79
C GLU A 35 -46.07 -0.49 3.52
N ALA A 36 -45.02 -1.34 3.52
CA ALA A 36 -44.17 -1.55 2.35
C ALA A 36 -44.95 -2.23 1.22
N LYS A 37 -45.79 -3.22 1.54
CA LYS A 37 -46.72 -3.86 0.59
C LYS A 37 -47.69 -2.84 0.00
N ALA A 38 -48.40 -2.09 0.86
CA ALA A 38 -49.39 -1.11 0.44
C ALA A 38 -48.80 0.00 -0.46
N PHE A 39 -47.59 0.48 -0.14
CA PHE A 39 -46.88 1.48 -0.95
C PHE A 39 -46.46 0.95 -2.33
N MET A 40 -46.09 -0.33 -2.44
CA MET A 40 -45.79 -0.94 -3.74
C MET A 40 -47.04 -1.19 -4.58
N THR A 41 -48.16 -1.58 -3.96
CA THR A 41 -49.44 -1.79 -4.66
C THR A 41 -49.99 -0.50 -5.26
N SER A 42 -49.89 0.64 -4.56
CA SER A 42 -50.37 1.93 -5.09
C SER A 42 -49.52 2.46 -6.25
N ARG A 43 -48.21 2.14 -6.27
CA ARG A 43 -47.26 2.58 -7.29
C ARG A 43 -47.40 1.88 -8.65
N ASN A 44 -47.92 0.65 -8.68
CA ASN A 44 -48.01 -0.16 -9.90
C ASN A 44 -49.34 -0.04 -10.68
N GLY A 45 -50.23 0.89 -10.31
CA GLY A 45 -51.25 1.40 -11.23
C GLY A 45 -52.34 0.41 -11.67
N GLY A 46 -52.79 -0.49 -10.79
CA GLY A 46 -54.03 -1.26 -10.98
C GLY A 46 -53.98 -2.41 -12.01
N GLY A 47 -52.82 -2.73 -12.58
CA GLY A 47 -52.65 -3.92 -13.43
C GLY A 47 -52.42 -5.19 -12.62
N GLU A 48 -53.12 -6.28 -12.96
CA GLU A 48 -52.90 -7.60 -12.34
C GLU A 48 -51.57 -8.22 -12.80
N ILE A 49 -50.49 -7.89 -12.08
CA ILE A 49 -49.29 -8.72 -11.98
C ILE A 49 -49.12 -9.10 -10.51
N SER A 50 -49.75 -10.19 -10.12
CA SER A 50 -49.71 -10.76 -8.77
C SER A 50 -48.35 -11.41 -8.47
N HIS A 51 -47.33 -10.57 -8.23
CA HIS A 51 -46.24 -10.97 -7.36
C HIS A 51 -46.76 -11.12 -5.93
N GLU A 52 -47.42 -12.26 -5.67
CA GLU A 52 -47.82 -12.66 -4.32
C GLU A 52 -46.55 -12.73 -3.45
N TRP A 53 -46.48 -11.85 -2.45
CA TRP A 53 -45.34 -11.81 -1.55
C TRP A 53 -45.29 -13.13 -0.76
N PRO A 54 -44.18 -13.87 -0.82
CA PRO A 54 -44.14 -15.21 -0.25
C PRO A 54 -44.40 -15.16 1.25
N ARG A 55 -45.28 -16.05 1.74
CA ARG A 55 -45.72 -16.08 3.14
C ARG A 55 -44.51 -16.08 4.08
N PHE A 56 -44.59 -15.30 5.16
CA PHE A 56 -43.52 -15.18 6.13
C PHE A 56 -43.07 -16.57 6.63
N ARG A 57 -41.75 -16.81 6.67
CA ARG A 57 -41.11 -18.11 6.96
C ARG A 57 -41.42 -19.28 6.01
N SER A 58 -42.01 -19.04 4.84
CA SER A 58 -42.10 -20.06 3.77
C SER A 58 -40.74 -20.29 3.07
N MET A 59 -40.60 -21.43 2.38
CA MET A 59 -39.40 -21.70 1.58
C MET A 59 -39.13 -20.63 0.51
N ASP A 60 -40.18 -20.07 -0.10
CA ASP A 60 -40.05 -19.03 -1.12
C ASP A 60 -39.72 -17.65 -0.53
N HIS A 61 -40.06 -17.40 0.74
CA HIS A 61 -39.57 -16.25 1.49
C HIS A 61 -38.06 -16.37 1.76
N TYR A 62 -37.58 -17.54 2.17
CA TYR A 62 -36.15 -17.79 2.33
C TYR A 62 -35.39 -17.77 0.99
N ARG A 63 -35.96 -18.29 -0.10
CA ARG A 63 -35.40 -18.15 -1.47
C ARG A 63 -35.34 -16.68 -1.92
N MET A 64 -36.36 -15.88 -1.60
CA MET A 64 -36.39 -14.46 -1.93
C MET A 64 -35.35 -13.67 -1.13
N LEU A 65 -35.17 -13.97 0.17
CA LEU A 65 -34.10 -13.41 0.99
C LEU A 65 -32.72 -13.80 0.43
N ALA A 66 -32.44 -15.10 0.27
CA ALA A 66 -31.17 -15.59 -0.26
C ALA A 66 -30.86 -15.02 -1.66
N ARG A 67 -31.86 -14.85 -2.54
CA ARG A 67 -31.67 -14.13 -3.82
C ARG A 67 -31.39 -12.65 -3.59
N SER A 68 -32.13 -11.96 -2.71
CA SER A 68 -31.91 -10.52 -2.45
C SER A 68 -30.56 -10.25 -1.79
N ASP A 69 -30.04 -11.18 -1.00
CA ASP A 69 -28.74 -11.08 -0.35
C ASP A 69 -27.60 -11.47 -1.29
N LEU A 70 -27.81 -12.46 -2.17
CA LEU A 70 -26.92 -12.74 -3.30
C LEU A 70 -26.87 -11.55 -4.28
N GLU A 71 -27.99 -10.91 -4.59
CA GLU A 71 -27.99 -9.69 -5.42
C GLU A 71 -27.38 -8.50 -4.67
N ARG A 72 -27.49 -8.39 -3.34
CA ARG A 72 -26.73 -7.39 -2.56
C ARG A 72 -25.22 -7.68 -2.56
N GLN A 73 -24.79 -8.93 -2.51
CA GLN A 73 -23.38 -9.32 -2.66
C GLN A 73 -22.86 -9.10 -4.09
N LYS A 74 -23.72 -9.26 -5.12
CA LYS A 74 -23.42 -8.92 -6.52
C LYS A 74 -23.49 -7.43 -6.81
N MET A 75 -24.18 -6.63 -5.99
CA MET A 75 -24.03 -5.18 -5.96
C MET A 75 -22.65 -4.82 -5.41
N LYS A 76 -21.62 -5.11 -6.21
CA LYS A 76 -20.36 -4.37 -6.19
C LYS A 76 -20.75 -2.91 -6.44
N LEU A 77 -20.98 -2.15 -5.37
CA LEU A 77 -20.86 -0.70 -5.40
C LEU A 77 -19.51 -0.43 -6.05
N GLY A 78 -19.53 0.20 -7.22
CA GLY A 78 -18.29 0.51 -7.93
C GLY A 78 -17.38 1.32 -7.02
N ALA A 79 -16.09 0.98 -7.03
CA ALA A 79 -15.07 1.81 -6.43
C ALA A 79 -15.33 3.27 -6.81
N LYS A 80 -15.49 4.15 -5.81
CA LYS A 80 -15.88 5.55 -6.04
C LYS A 80 -14.88 6.28 -6.97
N TYR A 81 -13.63 5.86 -6.90
CA TYR A 81 -12.51 6.34 -7.69
C TYR A 81 -11.81 5.16 -8.39
N SER A 82 -11.32 5.38 -9.60
CA SER A 82 -10.51 4.45 -10.39
C SER A 82 -9.14 4.22 -9.75
N ALA A 83 -8.49 5.29 -9.32
CA ALA A 83 -7.31 5.29 -8.48
C ALA A 83 -7.25 6.54 -7.59
N LEU A 84 -6.47 6.43 -6.52
CA LEU A 84 -6.07 7.50 -5.60
C LEU A 84 -4.55 7.54 -5.47
N PHE A 85 -4.02 8.74 -5.23
CA PHE A 85 -2.59 8.98 -5.01
C PHE A 85 -2.40 10.13 -3.99
N PRO A 86 -1.19 10.35 -3.44
CA PRO A 86 -0.99 11.37 -2.41
C PRO A 86 -1.27 12.82 -2.87
N LEU A 87 -1.51 13.73 -1.91
CA LEU A 87 -1.94 15.10 -2.19
C LEU A 87 -0.92 15.93 -2.99
N LYS A 88 0.38 15.58 -2.93
CA LYS A 88 1.44 16.24 -3.71
C LYS A 88 1.65 15.65 -5.12
N GLY A 89 0.90 14.62 -5.49
CA GLY A 89 1.08 13.86 -6.74
C GLY A 89 1.33 12.38 -6.49
N SER A 90 1.34 11.57 -7.55
CA SER A 90 1.63 10.12 -7.46
C SER A 90 3.11 9.79 -7.35
N GLU A 91 3.98 10.80 -7.42
CA GLU A 91 5.42 10.63 -7.60
C GLU A 91 6.09 10.06 -6.34
N THR A 92 7.12 9.26 -6.57
CA THR A 92 7.98 8.66 -5.54
C THR A 92 9.43 8.88 -5.91
N MET A 93 10.31 8.95 -4.92
CA MET A 93 11.74 9.20 -5.11
C MET A 93 12.58 8.32 -4.17
N SER A 94 13.73 7.87 -4.65
CA SER A 94 14.81 7.29 -3.84
C SER A 94 15.84 8.38 -3.50
N PHE A 95 16.47 8.27 -2.32
CA PHE A 95 17.58 9.14 -1.89
C PHE A 95 18.89 8.34 -1.69
N GLY A 96 18.96 7.10 -2.20
CA GLY A 96 20.12 6.24 -2.05
C GLY A 96 20.53 6.00 -0.58
N ASN A 97 21.84 6.08 -0.30
CA ASN A 97 22.43 5.75 0.99
C ASN A 97 21.72 6.40 2.20
N ASP A 98 21.42 7.70 2.11
CA ASP A 98 20.96 8.51 3.25
C ASP A 98 19.58 8.05 3.79
N PHE A 99 18.82 7.29 2.98
CA PHE A 99 17.48 6.77 3.30
C PHE A 99 17.38 5.24 3.09
N GLY A 100 18.52 4.54 3.04
CA GLY A 100 18.57 3.08 2.89
C GLY A 100 18.14 2.53 1.54
N TRP A 101 18.29 3.31 0.45
CA TRP A 101 17.93 2.94 -0.93
C TRP A 101 16.48 2.42 -1.05
N LEU A 102 15.52 3.14 -0.45
CA LEU A 102 14.09 2.86 -0.61
C LEU A 102 13.38 3.97 -1.39
N HIS A 103 12.22 3.66 -1.97
CA HIS A 103 11.32 4.66 -2.54
C HIS A 103 10.39 5.28 -1.48
N TYR A 104 10.28 6.60 -1.52
CA TYR A 104 9.49 7.43 -0.60
C TYR A 104 8.42 8.22 -1.34
N THR A 105 7.34 8.61 -0.64
CA THR A 105 6.35 9.56 -1.15
C THR A 105 5.91 10.55 -0.07
N TRP A 106 5.35 11.69 -0.48
CA TRP A 106 4.82 12.69 0.44
C TRP A 106 3.33 12.45 0.72
N ILE A 107 2.99 12.11 1.97
CA ILE A 107 1.62 11.84 2.41
C ILE A 107 1.15 12.90 3.41
N ASP A 108 -0.13 13.28 3.37
CA ASP A 108 -0.68 14.40 4.17
C ASP A 108 -1.71 13.91 5.19
N ILE A 109 -1.51 14.27 6.47
CA ILE A 109 -2.28 13.78 7.62
C ILE A 109 -2.75 14.94 8.52
N GLY A 110 -3.97 14.87 9.04
CA GLY A 110 -4.46 15.71 10.14
C GLY A 110 -5.21 16.97 9.71
N THR A 111 -5.75 17.71 10.70
CA THR A 111 -6.54 18.93 10.46
C THR A 111 -6.06 20.08 11.36
N PRO A 112 -5.15 20.98 10.91
CA PRO A 112 -4.66 21.13 9.53
C PRO A 112 -3.74 19.97 9.12
N ASN A 113 -3.60 19.76 7.81
CA ASN A 113 -2.74 18.70 7.29
C ASN A 113 -1.25 19.07 7.43
N VAL A 114 -0.48 18.09 7.85
CA VAL A 114 0.98 18.09 7.89
C VAL A 114 1.46 17.00 6.92
N SER A 115 2.50 17.29 6.14
CA SER A 115 3.04 16.32 5.17
C SER A 115 4.23 15.56 5.76
N PHE A 116 4.29 14.27 5.46
CA PHE A 116 5.34 13.34 5.89
C PHE A 116 5.97 12.63 4.69
N LEU A 117 7.30 12.48 4.67
CA LEU A 117 8.07 11.79 3.63
C LEU A 117 8.26 10.31 4.00
N VAL A 118 7.32 9.47 3.59
CA VAL A 118 7.19 8.11 4.11
C VAL A 118 7.76 7.06 3.18
N ALA A 119 8.49 6.09 3.74
CA ALA A 119 8.96 4.91 3.02
C ALA A 119 7.77 4.05 2.54
N LEU A 120 7.86 3.46 1.35
CA LEU A 120 6.85 2.55 0.82
C LEU A 120 7.20 1.10 1.16
N ASP A 121 6.41 0.46 2.02
CA ASP A 121 6.69 -0.89 2.55
C ASP A 121 5.48 -1.81 2.26
N THR A 122 5.72 -2.97 1.63
CA THR A 122 4.68 -3.97 1.35
C THR A 122 4.74 -5.19 2.28
N GLU A 123 5.81 -5.39 3.05
CA GLU A 123 5.87 -6.44 4.07
C GLU A 123 5.09 -6.06 5.35
N SER A 124 5.05 -4.77 5.75
CA SER A 124 4.33 -4.34 6.95
C SER A 124 2.97 -3.66 6.71
N ASP A 125 2.06 -3.83 7.68
CA ASP A 125 0.68 -3.34 7.61
C ASP A 125 0.49 -1.91 8.12
N LEU A 126 1.34 -1.44 9.03
CA LEU A 126 1.06 -0.24 9.81
C LEU A 126 1.71 1.00 9.21
N PHE A 127 0.88 1.95 8.75
CA PHE A 127 1.31 3.33 8.54
C PHE A 127 1.68 3.97 9.88
N TRP A 128 2.92 4.44 10.04
CA TRP A 128 3.35 5.19 11.22
C TRP A 128 4.24 6.39 10.85
N VAL A 129 4.27 7.40 11.72
CA VAL A 129 5.04 8.65 11.59
C VAL A 129 5.70 9.03 12.92
N PRO A 130 6.83 9.75 12.94
CA PRO A 130 7.41 10.31 14.18
C PRO A 130 6.39 11.22 14.87
N CYS A 131 6.18 11.02 16.16
CA CYS A 131 5.07 11.64 16.88
C CYS A 131 5.39 11.89 18.36
N ASP A 132 5.10 13.10 18.87
CA ASP A 132 5.39 13.55 20.24
C ASP A 132 6.72 12.95 20.78
N CYS A 133 7.78 13.11 19.99
CA CYS A 133 8.94 12.20 19.98
C CYS A 133 9.69 12.12 21.32
N ILE A 134 10.09 10.90 21.70
CA ILE A 134 10.97 10.61 22.85
C ILE A 134 12.36 10.17 22.35
N GLN A 135 12.41 9.34 21.32
CA GLN A 135 13.64 8.88 20.66
C GLN A 135 13.31 8.53 19.20
N CYS A 136 13.76 9.34 18.27
CA CYS A 136 13.52 9.17 16.82
C CYS A 136 14.80 9.52 16.06
N ALA A 137 14.77 9.33 14.75
CA ALA A 137 15.74 9.89 13.81
C ALA A 137 15.93 11.41 14.03
N PRO A 138 17.08 11.97 13.62
CA PRO A 138 17.15 13.38 13.24
C PRO A 138 16.06 13.72 12.22
N LEU A 139 15.60 14.97 12.19
CA LEU A 139 14.54 15.44 11.28
C LEU A 139 14.90 16.75 10.55
N SER A 140 16.11 17.29 10.72
CA SER A 140 16.51 18.52 10.02
C SER A 140 17.01 18.25 8.61
N ALA A 141 16.64 19.13 7.68
CA ALA A 141 17.07 19.11 6.28
C ALA A 141 18.58 18.95 6.11
N ASN A 142 19.34 19.64 6.97
CA ASN A 142 20.81 19.69 6.96
C ASN A 142 21.48 18.34 7.29
N TYR A 143 20.75 17.40 7.88
CA TYR A 143 21.26 16.04 8.15
C TYR A 143 21.12 15.12 6.92
N TYR A 144 20.19 15.44 6.01
CA TYR A 144 19.74 14.60 4.90
C TYR A 144 19.86 15.26 3.51
N SER A 145 20.51 16.44 3.43
CA SER A 145 20.60 17.27 2.22
C SER A 145 19.25 17.62 1.56
N LEU A 146 18.16 17.68 2.33
CA LEU A 146 16.80 17.93 1.82
C LEU A 146 16.49 19.43 1.59
N ASP A 147 15.41 19.71 0.86
CA ASP A 147 14.92 21.07 0.59
C ASP A 147 14.15 21.70 1.77
N ARG A 148 13.78 20.90 2.78
CA ARG A 148 12.98 21.27 3.96
C ARG A 148 13.26 20.35 5.14
N ASP A 149 12.99 20.82 6.35
CA ASP A 149 12.96 19.96 7.54
C ASP A 149 11.76 18.99 7.46
N LEU A 150 11.94 17.81 8.05
CA LEU A 150 10.94 16.74 8.17
C LEU A 150 9.97 17.04 9.34
N SER A 151 8.86 16.31 9.39
CA SER A 151 7.73 16.62 10.27
C SER A 151 7.76 15.86 11.60
N VAL A 152 7.00 16.35 12.58
CA VAL A 152 6.57 15.57 13.76
C VAL A 152 5.06 15.69 13.88
N TYR A 153 4.36 14.56 13.94
CA TYR A 153 2.93 14.56 14.20
C TYR A 153 2.66 14.86 15.68
N SER A 154 1.76 15.80 15.98
CA SER A 154 1.23 15.97 17.34
C SER A 154 -0.30 15.78 17.35
N PRO A 155 -0.81 14.74 18.03
CA PRO A 155 -2.26 14.51 18.18
C PRO A 155 -3.00 15.72 18.76
N SER A 156 -2.33 16.52 19.60
CA SER A 156 -2.90 17.73 20.21
C SER A 156 -3.17 18.88 19.23
N GLU A 157 -2.50 18.91 18.08
CA GLU A 157 -2.62 20.02 17.11
C GLU A 157 -3.61 19.73 15.98
N SER A 158 -3.88 18.43 15.71
CA SER A 158 -4.87 18.00 14.72
C SER A 158 -6.28 17.90 15.32
N ARG A 159 -7.20 18.71 14.79
CA ARG A 159 -8.62 18.75 15.20
C ARG A 159 -9.41 17.49 14.84
N THR A 160 -8.87 16.59 14.04
CA THR A 160 -9.49 15.32 13.66
C THR A 160 -8.88 14.10 14.34
N SER A 161 -7.77 14.29 15.08
CA SER A 161 -7.08 13.23 15.82
C SER A 161 -7.96 12.63 16.93
N LYS A 162 -7.95 11.31 17.05
CA LYS A 162 -8.59 10.56 18.14
C LYS A 162 -7.67 9.42 18.58
N PRO A 163 -7.39 9.24 19.88
CA PRO A 163 -6.70 8.03 20.34
C PRO A 163 -7.56 6.80 20.06
N LEU A 164 -6.98 5.78 19.44
CA LEU A 164 -7.66 4.50 19.22
C LEU A 164 -7.74 3.75 20.56
N SER A 165 -8.91 3.31 21.00
CA SER A 165 -9.05 2.62 22.29
C SER A 165 -8.52 1.18 22.25
N CYS A 166 -8.09 0.65 23.40
CA CYS A 166 -7.73 -0.75 23.57
C CYS A 166 -8.91 -1.73 23.42
N SER A 167 -10.15 -1.21 23.46
CA SER A 167 -11.37 -1.95 23.12
C SER A 167 -11.63 -2.10 21.62
N HIS A 168 -10.86 -1.44 20.76
CA HIS A 168 -11.04 -1.48 19.31
C HIS A 168 -10.50 -2.77 18.69
N ASP A 169 -11.22 -3.37 17.74
CA ASP A 169 -10.86 -4.67 17.14
C ASP A 169 -9.48 -4.69 16.45
N LEU A 170 -9.02 -3.53 15.94
CA LEU A 170 -7.69 -3.37 15.33
C LEU A 170 -6.57 -3.09 16.35
N CYS A 171 -6.85 -3.08 17.66
CA CYS A 171 -5.81 -3.05 18.68
C CYS A 171 -5.22 -4.45 18.85
N ALA A 172 -4.04 -4.71 18.26
CA ALA A 172 -3.42 -6.05 18.29
C ALA A 172 -3.00 -6.53 19.70
N ASN A 173 -2.67 -5.60 20.61
CA ASN A 173 -2.13 -5.91 21.93
C ASN A 173 -2.96 -5.31 23.10
N PRO A 174 -4.27 -5.63 23.23
CA PRO A 174 -5.13 -5.05 24.26
C PRO A 174 -4.74 -5.51 25.67
N ARG A 175 -3.97 -6.61 25.78
CA ARG A 175 -3.38 -7.12 27.03
C ARG A 175 -2.29 -6.22 27.62
N ASN A 176 -1.74 -5.29 26.84
CA ASN A 176 -0.76 -4.31 27.32
C ASN A 176 -1.45 -3.06 27.94
N CYS A 177 -2.78 -2.99 27.89
CA CYS A 177 -3.57 -1.91 28.46
C CYS A 177 -4.07 -2.23 29.87
N LYS A 178 -4.22 -1.19 30.70
CA LYS A 178 -4.76 -1.31 32.07
C LYS A 178 -6.29 -1.16 32.12
N SER A 179 -6.90 -0.56 31.09
CA SER A 179 -8.35 -0.50 30.90
C SER A 179 -8.70 -0.46 29.40
N PRO A 180 -9.95 -0.80 29.00
CA PRO A 180 -10.34 -0.83 27.58
C PRO A 180 -10.34 0.56 26.91
N ASP A 181 -10.59 1.61 27.69
CA ASP A 181 -10.67 3.00 27.19
C ASP A 181 -9.31 3.72 27.10
N GLN A 182 -8.21 3.05 27.47
CA GLN A 182 -6.87 3.59 27.24
C GLN A 182 -6.54 3.62 25.74
N PRO A 183 -5.66 4.54 25.28
CA PRO A 183 -5.14 4.48 23.93
C PRO A 183 -4.37 3.17 23.72
N CYS A 184 -4.56 2.53 22.56
CA CYS A 184 -3.93 1.26 22.22
C CYS A 184 -2.42 1.46 21.99
N PRO A 185 -1.54 0.77 22.75
CA PRO A 185 -0.11 0.78 22.48
C PRO A 185 0.23 -0.14 21.31
N TYR A 186 1.19 0.26 20.48
CA TYR A 186 1.78 -0.59 19.45
C TYR A 186 3.30 -0.65 19.57
N THR A 187 3.83 -1.77 19.10
CA THR A 187 5.24 -1.99 18.77
C THR A 187 5.24 -2.84 17.50
N VAL A 188 5.95 -2.39 16.48
CA VAL A 188 6.27 -3.17 15.27
C VAL A 188 7.78 -3.31 15.20
N SER A 189 8.27 -4.52 14.92
CA SER A 189 9.68 -4.84 14.75
C SER A 189 9.91 -5.32 13.34
N TYR A 190 11.06 -4.98 12.77
CA TYR A 190 11.44 -5.25 11.39
C TYR A 190 12.65 -6.19 11.33
N PHE A 191 12.96 -6.74 10.16
CA PHE A 191 14.01 -7.75 9.99
C PHE A 191 15.43 -7.23 10.26
N SER A 192 15.71 -5.95 9.99
CA SER A 192 17.02 -5.33 10.24
C SER A 192 17.32 -5.20 11.74
N GLU A 193 18.60 -5.36 12.12
CA GLU A 193 18.96 -5.59 13.53
C GLU A 193 18.45 -4.50 14.48
N ASN A 194 17.71 -4.92 15.50
CA ASN A 194 17.13 -4.05 16.52
C ASN A 194 16.18 -2.94 15.97
N THR A 195 15.74 -3.02 14.72
CA THR A 195 14.85 -2.03 14.10
C THR A 195 13.40 -2.17 14.57
N SER A 196 12.84 -1.09 15.12
CA SER A 196 11.43 -1.07 15.58
C SER A 196 10.84 0.34 15.61
N SER A 197 9.51 0.42 15.55
CA SER A 197 8.72 1.63 15.81
C SER A 197 7.65 1.33 16.86
N SER A 198 7.47 2.24 17.82
CA SER A 198 6.58 2.02 18.95
C SER A 198 5.98 3.31 19.52
N GLY A 199 4.78 3.17 20.08
CA GLY A 199 4.00 4.28 20.62
C GLY A 199 2.52 3.93 20.74
N MET A 200 1.63 4.82 20.31
CA MET A 200 0.17 4.65 20.44
C MET A 200 -0.52 4.68 19.06
N LEU A 201 -1.64 3.97 18.92
CA LEU A 201 -2.48 4.07 17.72
C LEU A 201 -3.46 5.24 17.81
N VAL A 202 -3.62 5.95 16.69
CA VAL A 202 -4.45 7.15 16.55
C VAL A 202 -5.28 7.02 15.26
N GLU A 203 -6.56 7.40 15.29
CA GLU A 203 -7.35 7.66 14.08
C GLU A 203 -7.18 9.14 13.70
N ASP A 204 -6.82 9.44 12.45
CA ASP A 204 -6.84 10.80 11.91
C ASP A 204 -7.13 10.82 10.40
N THR A 205 -7.30 12.02 9.83
CA THR A 205 -7.67 12.23 8.42
C THR A 205 -6.45 12.14 7.51
N LEU A 206 -6.48 11.19 6.57
CA LEU A 206 -5.57 11.10 5.43
C LEU A 206 -6.12 11.90 4.23
N TYR A 207 -5.23 12.57 3.50
CA TYR A 207 -5.52 13.37 2.32
C TYR A 207 -4.88 12.75 1.06
N LEU A 208 -5.71 12.50 0.05
CA LEU A 208 -5.34 11.93 -1.25
C LEU A 208 -5.94 12.78 -2.38
N MET A 209 -5.56 12.53 -3.62
CA MET A 209 -6.23 13.03 -4.83
C MET A 209 -6.66 11.91 -5.78
N SER A 210 -7.61 12.23 -6.65
CA SER A 210 -8.01 11.43 -7.81
C SER A 210 -8.03 12.27 -9.08
N ASN A 211 -7.70 11.65 -10.21
CA ASN A 211 -7.83 12.25 -11.55
C ASN A 211 -9.22 12.02 -12.18
N ASP A 212 -10.16 11.38 -11.49
CA ASP A 212 -11.51 11.12 -12.02
C ASP A 212 -12.32 12.41 -12.17
N THR A 213 -12.50 12.82 -13.44
CA THR A 213 -13.17 14.06 -13.88
C THR A 213 -14.66 14.20 -13.50
N HIS A 214 -15.22 13.20 -12.80
CA HIS A 214 -16.60 13.20 -12.31
C HIS A 214 -16.75 13.67 -10.85
N ALA A 215 -15.66 13.87 -10.10
CA ALA A 215 -15.70 14.40 -8.74
C ALA A 215 -15.47 15.93 -8.72
N SER A 216 -16.38 16.69 -8.11
CA SER A 216 -16.32 18.17 -8.03
C SER A 216 -15.31 18.73 -7.01
N SER A 217 -14.39 17.89 -6.54
CA SER A 217 -13.12 18.24 -5.89
C SER A 217 -12.18 17.06 -6.10
N GLY A 218 -10.95 17.31 -6.55
CA GLY A 218 -9.95 16.26 -6.76
C GLY A 218 -9.46 15.64 -5.45
N THR A 219 -9.52 16.38 -4.34
CA THR A 219 -9.07 15.93 -3.02
C THR A 219 -10.08 14.98 -2.36
N VAL A 220 -9.57 13.86 -1.85
CA VAL A 220 -10.30 12.85 -1.09
C VAL A 220 -9.77 12.85 0.35
N GLN A 221 -10.68 12.88 1.31
CA GLN A 221 -10.40 12.83 2.75
C GLN A 221 -11.03 11.56 3.33
N THR A 222 -10.29 10.87 4.21
CA THR A 222 -10.73 9.61 4.82
C THR A 222 -10.04 9.39 6.16
N PRO A 223 -10.73 8.87 7.19
CA PRO A 223 -10.05 8.43 8.41
C PRO A 223 -9.20 7.19 8.11
N VAL A 224 -8.01 7.13 8.70
CA VAL A 224 -7.14 5.95 8.75
C VAL A 224 -6.56 5.83 10.17
N ILE A 225 -6.10 4.63 10.54
CA ILE A 225 -5.31 4.44 11.76
C ILE A 225 -3.84 4.64 11.41
N ILE A 226 -3.15 5.41 12.25
CA ILE A 226 -1.71 5.64 12.19
C ILE A 226 -1.04 5.24 13.51
N GLY A 227 0.20 4.78 13.43
CA GLY A 227 1.10 4.70 14.56
C GLY A 227 1.71 6.08 14.87
N CYS A 228 1.37 6.62 16.04
CA CYS A 228 2.12 7.72 16.65
C CYS A 228 3.46 7.16 17.17
N GLY A 229 4.49 7.21 16.33
CA GLY A 229 5.84 6.68 16.60
C GLY A 229 6.61 7.57 17.57
N ARG A 230 6.54 7.24 18.86
CA ARG A 230 7.20 7.99 19.93
C ARG A 230 8.62 7.51 20.20
N LYS A 231 8.89 6.24 19.91
CA LYS A 231 10.21 5.61 20.05
C LYS A 231 10.50 4.70 18.85
N GLN A 232 11.58 5.03 18.14
CA GLN A 232 12.21 4.24 17.08
C GLN A 232 13.50 3.59 17.61
N THR A 233 13.97 2.52 16.96
CA THR A 233 15.26 1.85 17.22
C THR A 233 15.85 1.26 15.94
N GLY A 234 17.12 0.81 15.98
CA GLY A 234 17.83 0.24 14.82
C GLY A 234 18.02 1.27 13.71
N GLY A 235 18.05 0.80 12.46
CA GLY A 235 18.37 1.62 11.28
C GLY A 235 17.44 2.81 11.04
N TYR A 236 16.29 2.88 11.72
CA TYR A 236 15.44 4.08 11.72
C TYR A 236 16.06 5.27 12.45
N LEU A 237 16.97 5.05 13.40
CA LEU A 237 17.72 6.14 14.04
C LEU A 237 18.88 6.64 13.15
N ASP A 238 19.29 5.83 12.18
CA ASP A 238 20.44 6.08 11.30
C ASP A 238 20.04 6.68 9.94
N GLY A 239 18.74 6.88 9.68
CA GLY A 239 18.23 7.62 8.50
C GLY A 239 17.21 6.87 7.64
N ILE A 240 16.92 5.60 7.89
CA ILE A 240 15.85 4.88 7.17
C ILE A 240 14.48 5.35 7.69
N ALA A 241 13.50 5.61 6.81
CA ALA A 241 12.12 5.98 7.21
C ALA A 241 12.00 7.07 8.31
N PRO A 242 12.76 8.18 8.27
CA PRO A 242 12.90 9.09 9.41
C PRO A 242 11.60 9.85 9.68
N ASP A 243 10.92 10.28 8.62
CA ASP A 243 9.60 10.96 8.65
C ASP A 243 8.42 9.97 8.60
N GLY A 244 8.69 8.66 8.72
CA GLY A 244 7.69 7.61 8.78
C GLY A 244 7.75 6.58 7.65
N LEU A 245 6.81 5.64 7.71
CA LEU A 245 6.69 4.48 6.82
C LEU A 245 5.21 4.18 6.57
N LEU A 246 4.85 4.00 5.31
CA LEU A 246 3.50 3.67 4.84
C LEU A 246 3.39 2.16 4.63
N GLY A 247 2.78 1.47 5.58
CA GLY A 247 2.45 0.05 5.46
C GLY A 247 1.36 -0.20 4.41
N LEU A 248 1.70 -1.01 3.40
CA LEU A 248 0.85 -1.44 2.29
C LEU A 248 0.47 -2.92 2.40
N GLY A 249 0.85 -3.60 3.50
CA GLY A 249 0.63 -5.01 3.78
C GLY A 249 -0.83 -5.50 3.72
N PHE A 250 -0.99 -6.82 3.85
CA PHE A 250 -2.28 -7.50 3.67
C PHE A 250 -3.29 -7.25 4.81
N GLY A 251 -2.84 -6.78 5.96
CA GLY A 251 -3.63 -6.67 7.18
C GLY A 251 -4.72 -5.61 7.16
N ASP A 252 -5.66 -5.79 8.08
CA ASP A 252 -6.89 -5.03 8.16
C ASP A 252 -6.71 -3.55 8.56
N ILE A 253 -5.53 -3.20 9.08
CA ILE A 253 -5.12 -1.87 9.52
C ILE A 253 -4.43 -1.04 8.42
N SER A 254 -4.00 -1.65 7.31
CA SER A 254 -3.24 -0.96 6.27
C SER A 254 -4.07 0.06 5.48
N VAL A 255 -3.41 1.09 4.95
CA VAL A 255 -4.10 2.17 4.22
C VAL A 255 -4.89 1.65 3.01
N PRO A 256 -4.36 0.73 2.17
CA PRO A 256 -5.16 0.09 1.12
C PRO A 256 -6.40 -0.66 1.65
N SER A 257 -6.33 -1.29 2.83
CA SER A 257 -7.48 -1.95 3.48
C SER A 257 -8.55 -0.94 3.90
N PHE A 258 -8.17 0.18 4.51
CA PHE A 258 -9.11 1.24 4.91
C PHE A 258 -9.85 1.83 3.69
N LEU A 259 -9.10 2.20 2.65
CA LEU A 259 -9.64 2.84 1.45
C LEU A 259 -10.60 1.91 0.68
N ALA A 260 -10.27 0.62 0.60
CA ALA A 260 -11.13 -0.39 -0.03
C ALA A 260 -12.39 -0.69 0.80
N LYS A 261 -12.28 -0.82 2.14
CA LYS A 261 -13.43 -1.02 3.04
C LYS A 261 -14.39 0.17 3.05
N ALA A 262 -13.87 1.39 2.89
CA ALA A 262 -14.66 2.60 2.71
C ALA A 262 -15.33 2.71 1.32
N GLY A 263 -15.09 1.77 0.40
CA GLY A 263 -15.62 1.77 -0.97
C GLY A 263 -15.05 2.88 -1.86
N LEU A 264 -13.95 3.52 -1.43
CA LEU A 264 -13.33 4.61 -2.18
C LEU A 264 -12.62 4.09 -3.44
N VAL A 265 -12.03 2.90 -3.36
CA VAL A 265 -11.18 2.28 -4.39
C VAL A 265 -11.41 0.77 -4.46
N ARG A 266 -10.82 0.12 -5.48
CA ARG A 266 -10.62 -1.34 -5.47
C ARG A 266 -9.71 -1.77 -4.33
N ASN A 267 -9.81 -3.03 -3.91
CA ASN A 267 -8.81 -3.60 -3.01
C ASN A 267 -7.55 -3.97 -3.80
N SER A 268 -6.73 -2.98 -4.12
CA SER A 268 -5.47 -3.16 -4.85
C SER A 268 -4.62 -1.89 -4.77
N PHE A 269 -3.39 -1.97 -5.26
CA PHE A 269 -2.56 -0.81 -5.58
C PHE A 269 -1.51 -1.19 -6.63
N SER A 270 -0.87 -0.19 -7.23
CA SER A 270 0.33 -0.38 -8.03
C SER A 270 1.45 0.55 -7.61
N MET A 271 2.67 0.13 -7.95
CA MET A 271 3.88 0.93 -7.86
C MET A 271 4.70 0.76 -9.14
N CYS A 272 5.58 1.70 -9.42
CA CYS A 272 6.52 1.65 -10.53
C CYS A 272 7.80 2.36 -10.11
N PHE A 273 8.95 1.75 -10.32
CA PHE A 273 10.27 2.35 -10.07
C PHE A 273 11.07 2.38 -11.38
N ASN A 274 11.86 3.42 -11.59
CA ASN A 274 12.62 3.67 -12.82
C ASN A 274 14.13 3.75 -12.54
N GLU A 275 14.96 3.63 -13.58
CA GLU A 275 16.43 3.63 -13.44
C GLU A 275 17.03 5.01 -13.12
N ASP A 276 16.21 6.06 -13.01
CA ASP A 276 16.58 7.43 -12.64
C ASP A 276 16.12 7.82 -11.22
N ASP A 277 15.99 6.83 -10.32
CA ASP A 277 15.48 6.92 -8.93
C ASP A 277 14.06 7.52 -8.79
N SER A 278 13.38 7.81 -9.91
CA SER A 278 11.98 8.24 -9.94
C SER A 278 11.03 7.05 -9.96
N GLY A 279 9.79 7.29 -9.54
CA GLY A 279 8.75 6.26 -9.55
C GLY A 279 7.36 6.81 -9.26
N ARG A 280 6.37 5.93 -9.13
CA ARG A 280 4.99 6.28 -8.80
C ARG A 280 4.29 5.25 -7.93
N ILE A 281 3.26 5.69 -7.20
CA ILE A 281 2.30 4.86 -6.46
C ILE A 281 0.84 5.26 -6.76
N PHE A 282 -0.03 4.27 -6.97
CA PHE A 282 -1.47 4.45 -7.18
C PHE A 282 -2.28 3.41 -6.39
N ILE A 283 -3.09 3.86 -5.44
CA ILE A 283 -3.97 3.00 -4.63
C ILE A 283 -5.32 2.83 -5.34
N GLY A 284 -5.84 1.61 -5.40
CA GLY A 284 -7.03 1.24 -6.18
C GLY A 284 -6.76 0.80 -7.61
N ASP A 285 -5.52 0.95 -8.09
CA ASP A 285 -5.14 0.51 -9.42
C ASP A 285 -5.11 -1.03 -9.53
N GLN A 286 -5.71 -1.59 -10.58
CA GLN A 286 -5.65 -3.02 -10.92
C GLN A 286 -4.81 -3.29 -12.19
N GLY A 287 -4.21 -2.24 -12.77
CA GLY A 287 -3.31 -2.35 -13.90
C GLY A 287 -4.01 -2.57 -15.24
N MET A 288 -3.34 -3.27 -16.15
CA MET A 288 -3.86 -3.60 -17.48
C MET A 288 -4.45 -5.00 -17.54
N SER A 289 -5.55 -5.19 -18.25
CA SER A 289 -6.16 -6.51 -18.49
C SER A 289 -5.27 -7.50 -19.26
N THR A 290 -4.21 -7.01 -19.89
CA THR A 290 -3.21 -7.78 -20.65
C THR A 290 -1.85 -7.86 -19.96
N GLN A 291 -1.76 -7.50 -18.67
CA GLN A 291 -0.51 -7.65 -17.90
C GLN A 291 -0.25 -9.12 -17.56
N GLN A 292 1.02 -9.48 -17.37
CA GLN A 292 1.36 -10.80 -16.84
C GLN A 292 0.99 -10.86 -15.35
N SER A 293 0.70 -12.04 -14.81
CA SER A 293 0.38 -12.17 -13.38
C SER A 293 0.60 -13.58 -12.85
N THR A 294 0.93 -13.68 -11.57
CA THR A 294 1.04 -14.93 -10.79
C THR A 294 0.15 -14.82 -9.55
N PRO A 295 -0.53 -15.90 -9.10
CA PRO A 295 -1.32 -15.86 -7.86
C PRO A 295 -0.41 -15.64 -6.64
N PHE A 296 -0.93 -14.96 -5.61
CA PHE A 296 -0.29 -14.96 -4.29
C PHE A 296 -0.41 -16.34 -3.63
N LEU A 297 0.53 -16.67 -2.75
CA LEU A 297 0.55 -17.92 -1.99
C LEU A 297 0.06 -17.71 -0.56
N ALA A 298 -1.04 -18.35 -0.21
CA ALA A 298 -1.51 -18.39 1.17
C ALA A 298 -0.48 -19.06 2.11
N TRP A 299 -0.50 -18.68 3.39
CA TRP A 299 0.10 -19.40 4.51
C TRP A 299 -1.03 -19.98 5.37
N GLU A 300 -1.02 -21.29 5.62
CA GLU A 300 -2.10 -22.00 6.36
C GLU A 300 -3.54 -21.68 5.89
N GLY A 301 -3.70 -21.39 4.59
CA GLY A 301 -4.99 -21.01 3.99
C GLY A 301 -5.42 -19.55 4.19
N LYS A 302 -4.52 -18.68 4.68
CA LYS A 302 -4.72 -17.22 4.81
C LYS A 302 -3.72 -16.44 3.97
N TYR A 303 -4.10 -15.25 3.54
CA TYR A 303 -3.18 -14.29 2.92
C TYR A 303 -2.77 -13.28 3.99
N VAL A 304 -1.49 -13.31 4.38
CA VAL A 304 -0.91 -12.43 5.40
C VAL A 304 0.26 -11.61 4.87
N ASP A 305 0.82 -12.00 3.73
CA ASP A 305 2.01 -11.46 3.09
C ASP A 305 1.87 -11.53 1.55
N TYR A 306 2.69 -10.80 0.81
CA TYR A 306 2.67 -10.79 -0.66
C TYR A 306 3.57 -11.87 -1.29
N SER A 307 3.59 -13.09 -0.75
CA SER A 307 4.39 -14.16 -1.35
C SER A 307 3.86 -14.63 -2.70
N VAL A 308 4.79 -14.97 -3.58
CA VAL A 308 4.58 -15.66 -4.86
C VAL A 308 5.44 -16.93 -4.93
N GLY A 309 5.12 -17.85 -5.84
CA GLY A 309 5.91 -19.06 -6.08
C GLY A 309 6.71 -18.95 -7.36
N VAL A 310 8.05 -18.97 -7.27
CA VAL A 310 8.95 -19.08 -8.41
C VAL A 310 9.21 -20.58 -8.68
N ASP A 311 8.99 -21.04 -9.90
CA ASP A 311 9.19 -22.44 -10.30
C ASP A 311 10.67 -22.73 -10.64
N SER A 312 11.35 -21.77 -11.26
CA SER A 312 12.80 -21.84 -11.52
C SER A 312 13.41 -20.47 -11.84
N PHE A 313 14.72 -20.38 -11.70
CA PHE A 313 15.55 -19.23 -12.05
C PHE A 313 16.35 -19.56 -13.33
N CYS A 314 16.40 -18.64 -14.29
CA CYS A 314 17.11 -18.82 -15.56
C CYS A 314 18.15 -17.72 -15.81
N ILE A 315 19.30 -18.12 -16.33
CA ILE A 315 20.42 -17.26 -16.73
C ILE A 315 20.69 -17.46 -18.22
N GLY A 316 20.52 -16.39 -19.02
CA GLY A 316 20.60 -16.47 -20.48
C GLY A 316 19.57 -17.47 -21.03
N THR A 317 20.05 -18.58 -21.60
CA THR A 317 19.22 -19.69 -22.08
C THR A 317 19.14 -20.89 -21.13
N ALA A 318 19.86 -20.85 -19.99
CA ALA A 318 19.94 -21.94 -19.04
C ALA A 318 18.95 -21.74 -17.87
N CYS A 319 17.83 -22.46 -17.90
CA CYS A 319 16.91 -22.57 -16.75
C CYS A 319 17.40 -23.65 -15.78
N LEU A 320 17.65 -23.26 -14.53
CA LEU A 320 18.31 -24.08 -13.53
C LEU A 320 17.31 -25.01 -12.82
N LYS A 321 17.65 -26.29 -12.70
CA LYS A 321 16.84 -27.26 -11.94
C LYS A 321 17.01 -27.03 -10.44
N HIS A 322 15.94 -27.25 -9.68
CA HIS A 322 15.93 -27.08 -8.22
C HIS A 322 16.31 -25.65 -7.79
N THR A 323 15.72 -24.65 -8.46
CA THR A 323 15.83 -23.21 -8.14
C THR A 323 14.44 -22.56 -7.96
N GLY A 324 13.44 -23.36 -7.58
CA GLY A 324 12.09 -22.89 -7.27
C GLY A 324 11.93 -22.65 -5.77
N PHE A 325 11.28 -21.54 -5.40
CA PHE A 325 11.20 -21.05 -4.01
C PHE A 325 9.95 -20.19 -3.79
N ARG A 326 9.55 -20.01 -2.51
CA ARG A 326 8.59 -18.98 -2.10
C ARG A 326 9.34 -17.66 -2.01
N ALA A 327 8.83 -16.62 -2.67
CA ALA A 327 9.41 -15.29 -2.67
C ALA A 327 8.42 -14.27 -2.11
N LEU A 328 8.77 -13.57 -1.04
CA LEU A 328 8.09 -12.35 -0.61
C LEU A 328 8.29 -11.27 -1.68
N VAL A 329 7.30 -10.40 -1.89
CA VAL A 329 7.40 -9.27 -2.82
C VAL A 329 7.36 -7.98 -2.01
N ASP A 330 8.54 -7.39 -1.82
CA ASP A 330 8.76 -6.37 -0.80
C ASP A 330 9.36 -5.08 -1.35
N SER A 331 8.65 -3.96 -1.18
CA SER A 331 9.20 -2.63 -1.42
C SER A 331 9.89 -2.03 -0.19
N GLY A 332 9.81 -2.65 0.99
CA GLY A 332 10.59 -2.32 2.18
C GLY A 332 12.09 -2.64 2.06
N THR A 333 12.50 -3.36 1.00
CA THR A 333 13.90 -3.72 0.72
C THR A 333 14.35 -3.33 -0.69
N SER A 334 15.57 -2.82 -0.79
CA SER A 334 16.17 -2.35 -2.04
C SER A 334 16.55 -3.49 -3.00
N PHE A 335 16.97 -4.62 -2.44
CA PHE A 335 17.63 -5.70 -3.18
C PHE A 335 16.91 -7.04 -3.07
N THR A 336 17.16 -7.90 -4.05
CA THR A 336 16.57 -9.24 -4.11
C THR A 336 17.45 -10.27 -3.42
N PHE A 337 16.84 -11.04 -2.51
CA PHE A 337 17.47 -12.07 -1.70
C PHE A 337 16.97 -13.45 -2.12
N LEU A 338 17.87 -14.42 -2.29
CA LEU A 338 17.53 -15.80 -2.69
C LEU A 338 17.91 -16.79 -1.58
N PRO A 339 17.13 -17.87 -1.34
CA PRO A 339 17.55 -18.94 -0.43
C PRO A 339 18.95 -19.45 -0.79
N ALA A 340 19.78 -19.78 0.19
CA ALA A 340 21.22 -19.92 -0.01
C ALA A 340 21.63 -20.93 -1.11
N ASP A 341 20.90 -22.04 -1.26
CA ASP A 341 21.19 -23.05 -2.29
C ASP A 341 20.68 -22.64 -3.69
N VAL A 342 19.66 -21.76 -3.76
CA VAL A 342 19.24 -21.10 -4.99
C VAL A 342 20.25 -20.03 -5.38
N TYR A 343 20.73 -19.24 -4.41
CA TYR A 343 21.78 -18.22 -4.61
C TYR A 343 23.02 -18.83 -5.23
N GLU A 344 23.61 -19.86 -4.60
CA GLU A 344 24.82 -20.55 -5.08
C GLU A 344 24.67 -21.03 -6.54
N ARG A 345 23.54 -21.67 -6.89
CA ARG A 345 23.30 -22.17 -8.25
C ARG A 345 23.19 -21.04 -9.27
N VAL A 346 22.52 -19.95 -8.89
CA VAL A 346 22.23 -18.79 -9.75
C VAL A 346 23.49 -18.00 -10.04
N THR A 347 24.29 -17.70 -9.02
CA THR A 347 25.50 -16.89 -9.15
C THR A 347 26.63 -17.64 -9.87
N VAL A 348 26.81 -18.94 -9.59
CA VAL A 348 27.78 -19.79 -10.30
C VAL A 348 27.45 -19.91 -11.79
N GLU A 349 26.18 -20.06 -12.18
CA GLU A 349 25.81 -20.10 -13.61
C GLU A 349 25.95 -18.72 -14.28
N PHE A 350 25.72 -17.63 -13.56
CA PHE A 350 25.98 -16.27 -14.07
C PHE A 350 27.48 -16.05 -14.31
N ASP A 351 28.34 -16.36 -13.34
CA ASP A 351 29.80 -16.29 -13.50
C ASP A 351 30.29 -17.15 -14.67
N ARG A 352 29.77 -18.37 -14.80
CA ARG A 352 30.08 -19.29 -15.90
C ARG A 352 29.65 -18.78 -17.29
N GLN A 353 28.77 -17.78 -17.37
CA GLN A 353 28.40 -17.10 -18.62
C GLN A 353 29.09 -15.73 -18.81
N MET A 354 29.65 -15.13 -17.75
CA MET A 354 30.31 -13.83 -17.82
C MET A 354 31.70 -13.90 -18.46
N ASN A 355 31.85 -13.26 -19.62
CA ASN A 355 33.16 -13.09 -20.29
C ASN A 355 33.86 -11.78 -19.86
N ALA A 356 34.11 -11.63 -18.56
CA ALA A 356 34.75 -10.44 -17.98
C ALA A 356 35.64 -10.81 -16.78
N SER A 357 36.73 -10.07 -16.57
CA SER A 357 37.61 -10.26 -15.41
C SER A 357 36.90 -9.84 -14.13
N SER A 358 36.77 -10.75 -13.17
CA SER A 358 36.18 -10.44 -11.87
C SER A 358 37.06 -9.51 -11.01
N PHE A 359 36.44 -8.93 -9.99
CA PHE A 359 37.09 -8.24 -8.87
C PHE A 359 36.22 -8.39 -7.61
N ILE A 360 36.83 -8.16 -6.44
CA ILE A 360 36.10 -8.04 -5.18
C ILE A 360 36.16 -6.55 -4.78
N PRO A 361 35.03 -5.87 -4.54
CA PRO A 361 35.02 -4.52 -3.98
C PRO A 361 35.43 -4.52 -2.50
N ASP A 362 36.20 -3.50 -2.08
CA ASP A 362 36.74 -3.40 -0.72
C ASP A 362 35.65 -2.99 0.29
N GLY A 363 35.01 -3.97 0.93
CA GLY A 363 34.09 -3.76 2.06
C GLY A 363 32.59 -3.75 1.72
N ASP A 364 32.23 -3.94 0.45
CA ASP A 364 30.85 -4.12 0.00
C ASP A 364 30.38 -5.59 0.14
N PRO A 365 29.05 -5.86 0.24
CA PRO A 365 28.49 -7.20 0.38
C PRO A 365 28.44 -8.01 -0.93
N TRP A 366 29.10 -7.56 -2.00
CA TRP A 366 28.93 -8.11 -3.35
C TRP A 366 30.04 -9.11 -3.73
N GLU A 367 29.69 -10.39 -3.82
CA GLU A 367 30.63 -11.47 -4.17
C GLU A 367 30.95 -11.55 -5.68
N TYR A 368 29.95 -11.28 -6.55
CA TYR A 368 30.02 -11.53 -7.99
C TYR A 368 30.11 -10.22 -8.79
N CYS A 369 31.32 -9.64 -8.85
CA CYS A 369 31.57 -8.38 -9.54
C CYS A 369 32.61 -8.48 -10.68
N TYR A 370 32.37 -7.71 -11.75
CA TYR A 370 33.05 -7.80 -13.04
C TYR A 370 33.54 -6.44 -13.51
N LYS A 371 34.76 -6.37 -14.03
CA LYS A 371 35.36 -5.13 -14.55
C LYS A 371 34.69 -4.73 -15.87
N ALA A 372 34.32 -3.47 -15.97
CA ALA A 372 33.65 -2.87 -17.12
C ALA A 372 34.05 -1.40 -17.26
N SER A 373 33.75 -0.78 -18.40
CA SER A 373 33.84 0.67 -18.55
C SER A 373 32.75 1.18 -19.49
N SER A 374 32.44 2.47 -19.44
CA SER A 374 31.39 3.08 -20.27
C SER A 374 31.62 2.97 -21.79
N LEU A 375 32.82 2.56 -22.22
CA LEU A 375 33.17 2.27 -23.62
C LEU A 375 33.15 0.77 -23.95
N ASN A 376 33.32 -0.10 -22.95
CA ASN A 376 33.37 -1.55 -23.07
C ASN A 376 32.58 -2.19 -21.91
N LEU A 377 31.26 -2.27 -22.08
CA LEU A 377 30.40 -3.12 -21.26
C LEU A 377 30.42 -4.54 -21.85
N PRO A 378 30.69 -5.58 -21.05
CA PRO A 378 30.54 -6.97 -21.49
C PRO A 378 29.05 -7.31 -21.73
N GLU A 379 28.80 -8.36 -22.51
CA GLU A 379 27.45 -8.91 -22.66
C GLU A 379 27.00 -9.53 -21.32
N ILE A 380 25.90 -9.01 -20.76
CA ILE A 380 25.35 -9.43 -19.46
C ILE A 380 24.28 -10.51 -19.72
N PRO A 381 24.39 -11.72 -19.13
CA PRO A 381 23.37 -12.74 -19.23
C PRO A 381 22.00 -12.26 -18.74
N THR A 382 20.95 -12.52 -19.52
CA THR A 382 19.58 -12.18 -19.14
C THR A 382 19.14 -12.97 -17.91
N VAL A 383 18.70 -12.28 -16.85
CA VAL A 383 18.13 -12.91 -15.65
C VAL A 383 16.61 -13.02 -15.80
N THR A 384 16.05 -14.20 -15.58
CA THR A 384 14.61 -14.45 -15.67
C THR A 384 14.10 -15.33 -14.52
N LEU A 385 13.04 -14.90 -13.85
CA LEU A 385 12.24 -15.76 -12.97
C LEU A 385 11.15 -16.45 -13.81
N MET A 386 10.98 -17.75 -13.64
CA MET A 386 9.86 -18.49 -14.23
C MET A 386 8.80 -18.76 -13.17
N PHE A 387 7.56 -18.45 -13.50
CA PHE A 387 6.37 -18.72 -12.71
C PHE A 387 5.54 -19.84 -13.36
N ALA A 388 4.52 -20.30 -12.63
CA ALA A 388 3.54 -21.27 -13.10
C ALA A 388 2.96 -20.91 -14.49
N GLU A 389 2.51 -21.95 -15.21
CA GLU A 389 2.03 -21.85 -16.60
C GLU A 389 3.12 -21.40 -17.62
N ASN A 390 4.39 -21.40 -17.23
CA ASN A 390 5.56 -20.89 -17.98
C ASN A 390 5.54 -19.36 -18.17
N ILE A 391 4.92 -18.63 -17.25
CA ILE A 391 4.92 -17.17 -17.27
C ILE A 391 6.32 -16.66 -16.88
N SER A 392 6.95 -15.84 -17.72
CA SER A 392 8.31 -15.33 -17.49
C SER A 392 8.33 -13.89 -16.97
N TYR A 393 9.22 -13.64 -16.01
CA TYR A 393 9.57 -12.31 -15.51
C TYR A 393 11.04 -12.06 -15.82
N VAL A 394 11.31 -11.27 -16.86
CA VAL A 394 12.67 -10.88 -17.25
C VAL A 394 13.08 -9.66 -16.42
N VAL A 395 14.13 -9.79 -15.62
CA VAL A 395 14.65 -8.69 -14.80
C VAL A 395 15.25 -7.62 -15.73
N ARG A 396 14.86 -6.36 -15.51
CA ARG A 396 15.24 -5.23 -16.38
C ARG A 396 16.72 -4.90 -16.27
N ASN A 397 17.19 -4.72 -15.03
CA ASN A 397 18.57 -4.44 -14.72
C ASN A 397 19.02 -5.35 -13.56
N PRO A 398 19.70 -6.48 -13.84
CA PRO A 398 20.15 -7.39 -12.80
C PRO A 398 21.49 -6.98 -12.16
N ILE A 399 22.02 -5.79 -12.47
CA ILE A 399 23.36 -5.37 -12.00
C ILE A 399 23.34 -4.11 -11.14
N PHE A 400 24.28 -4.03 -10.20
CA PHE A 400 24.59 -2.83 -9.43
C PHE A 400 25.89 -2.22 -9.97
N PRO A 401 25.87 -1.00 -10.56
CA PRO A 401 27.05 -0.40 -11.19
C PRO A 401 28.00 0.22 -10.16
N TYR A 402 29.30 -0.02 -10.31
CA TYR A 402 30.34 0.46 -9.39
C TYR A 402 31.20 1.55 -10.03
N PHE A 403 31.15 2.76 -9.46
CA PHE A 403 31.81 3.96 -9.98
C PHE A 403 33.00 4.37 -9.10
N LYS A 404 34.07 4.87 -9.73
CA LYS A 404 35.25 5.42 -9.04
C LYS A 404 35.59 6.78 -9.64
N LYS A 405 35.49 7.85 -8.84
CA LYS A 405 35.66 9.25 -9.28
C LYS A 405 34.73 9.67 -10.44
N GLY A 406 33.54 9.07 -10.53
CA GLY A 406 32.56 9.33 -11.60
C GLY A 406 32.72 8.47 -12.85
N GLU A 407 33.78 7.67 -12.96
CA GLU A 407 33.96 6.71 -14.06
C GLU A 407 33.44 5.33 -13.66
N LEU A 408 32.73 4.63 -14.55
CA LEU A 408 32.34 3.24 -14.35
C LEU A 408 33.59 2.36 -14.43
N VAL A 409 33.86 1.57 -13.38
CA VAL A 409 35.02 0.64 -13.33
C VAL A 409 34.61 -0.83 -13.25
N GLY A 410 33.33 -1.10 -13.00
CA GLY A 410 32.76 -2.43 -12.94
C GLY A 410 31.29 -2.42 -12.55
N PHE A 411 30.72 -3.61 -12.37
CA PHE A 411 29.40 -3.80 -11.79
C PHE A 411 29.36 -5.14 -11.04
N CYS A 412 28.37 -5.31 -10.17
CA CYS A 412 28.09 -6.53 -9.44
C CYS A 412 26.74 -7.11 -9.86
N LEU A 413 26.55 -8.43 -9.74
CA LEU A 413 25.23 -9.06 -9.82
C LEU A 413 24.41 -8.62 -8.59
N ALA A 414 23.26 -7.99 -8.80
CA ALA A 414 22.45 -7.37 -7.75
C ALA A 414 21.56 -8.39 -7.01
N LEU A 415 22.20 -9.40 -6.42
CA LEU A 415 21.59 -10.48 -5.66
C LEU A 415 22.39 -10.76 -4.39
N GLN A 416 21.71 -11.10 -3.30
CA GLN A 416 22.32 -11.56 -2.05
C GLN A 416 21.69 -12.88 -1.58
N SER A 417 22.39 -13.61 -0.70
CA SER A 417 21.81 -14.77 -0.02
C SER A 417 20.85 -14.31 1.08
N ALA A 418 19.67 -14.90 1.14
CA ALA A 418 18.80 -14.84 2.30
C ALA A 418 19.41 -15.61 3.47
N ALA A 419 18.98 -15.28 4.69
CA ALA A 419 19.33 -16.03 5.91
C ALA A 419 18.34 -17.17 6.23
N GLU A 420 17.24 -17.27 5.48
CA GLU A 420 16.15 -18.22 5.67
C GLU A 420 15.76 -18.89 4.33
N ASP A 421 14.91 -19.92 4.37
CA ASP A 421 14.49 -20.70 3.20
C ASP A 421 13.46 -19.97 2.29
N ILE A 422 13.11 -18.72 2.62
CA ILE A 422 12.21 -17.85 1.87
C ILE A 422 13.07 -16.74 1.22
N GLY A 423 12.86 -16.50 -0.08
CA GLY A 423 13.49 -15.38 -0.78
C GLY A 423 12.64 -14.11 -0.74
N THR A 424 13.21 -13.01 -1.21
CA THR A 424 12.53 -11.71 -1.31
C THR A 424 12.85 -11.05 -2.63
N ILE A 425 11.83 -10.71 -3.43
CA ILE A 425 11.93 -9.87 -4.63
C ILE A 425 11.84 -8.41 -4.15
N GLY A 426 13.00 -7.74 -4.14
CA GLY A 426 13.14 -6.35 -3.72
C GLY A 426 12.93 -5.35 -4.86
N GLN A 427 13.00 -4.05 -4.53
CA GLN A 427 12.81 -2.94 -5.48
C GLN A 427 13.64 -3.11 -6.76
N ASN A 428 14.91 -3.54 -6.66
CA ASN A 428 15.80 -3.69 -7.82
C ASN A 428 15.26 -4.62 -8.92
N PHE A 429 14.46 -5.63 -8.57
CA PHE A 429 13.81 -6.51 -9.54
C PHE A 429 12.45 -5.96 -10.00
N MET A 430 11.81 -5.08 -9.22
CA MET A 430 10.59 -4.36 -9.60
C MET A 430 10.83 -3.21 -10.59
N THR A 431 12.04 -2.64 -10.61
CA THR A 431 12.42 -1.51 -11.49
C THR A 431 12.17 -1.82 -12.98
N GLY A 432 11.65 -0.82 -13.71
CA GLY A 432 11.24 -0.92 -15.11
C GLY A 432 9.92 -1.67 -15.35
N TYR A 433 9.16 -1.94 -14.29
CA TYR A 433 7.80 -2.49 -14.33
C TYR A 433 6.84 -1.65 -13.49
N ARG A 434 5.59 -1.59 -13.94
CA ARG A 434 4.43 -1.33 -13.07
C ARG A 434 4.06 -2.65 -12.41
N ILE A 435 4.32 -2.75 -11.11
CA ILE A 435 3.95 -3.90 -10.27
C ILE A 435 2.59 -3.62 -9.63
N VAL A 436 1.70 -4.60 -9.65
CA VAL A 436 0.29 -4.46 -9.26
C VAL A 436 -0.08 -5.51 -8.23
N PHE A 437 -0.44 -5.06 -7.03
CA PHE A 437 -0.86 -5.89 -5.92
C PHE A 437 -2.39 -5.97 -5.93
N ASP A 438 -2.94 -6.91 -6.71
CA ASP A 438 -4.38 -7.08 -6.92
C ASP A 438 -4.98 -7.93 -5.80
N ARG A 439 -5.20 -7.31 -4.63
CA ARG A 439 -5.69 -7.96 -3.40
C ARG A 439 -7.16 -8.43 -3.52
N GLU A 440 -7.95 -7.85 -4.43
CA GLU A 440 -9.33 -8.31 -4.72
C GLU A 440 -9.34 -9.65 -5.46
N ASN A 441 -8.36 -9.90 -6.35
CA ASN A 441 -8.23 -11.15 -7.11
C ASN A 441 -7.04 -12.04 -6.66
N LEU A 442 -6.38 -11.69 -5.56
CA LEU A 442 -5.30 -12.45 -4.90
C LEU A 442 -4.12 -12.80 -5.82
N LYS A 443 -3.61 -11.82 -6.57
CA LYS A 443 -2.49 -12.00 -7.51
C LYS A 443 -1.54 -10.80 -7.58
N LEU A 444 -0.27 -11.07 -7.90
CA LEU A 444 0.68 -10.07 -8.36
C LEU A 444 0.57 -9.93 -9.88
N GLY A 445 0.40 -8.73 -10.39
CA GLY A 445 0.48 -8.40 -11.82
C GLY A 445 1.72 -7.57 -12.14
N TRP A 446 2.24 -7.68 -13.37
CA TRP A 446 3.32 -6.82 -13.86
C TRP A 446 3.21 -6.52 -15.35
N SER A 447 3.59 -5.29 -15.71
CA SER A 447 3.73 -4.85 -17.10
C SER A 447 4.91 -3.88 -17.24
N PRO A 448 5.75 -3.97 -18.29
CA PRO A 448 6.84 -3.02 -18.51
C PRO A 448 6.36 -1.57 -18.46
N SER A 449 7.10 -0.70 -17.77
CA SER A 449 6.75 0.72 -17.70
C SER A 449 7.98 1.60 -17.43
N ASN A 450 7.90 2.84 -17.91
CA ASN A 450 8.84 3.94 -17.64
C ASN A 450 8.32 4.88 -16.52
N CYS A 451 7.26 4.47 -15.82
CA CYS A 451 6.55 5.22 -14.80
C CYS A 451 5.94 6.57 -15.25
N ARG A 452 5.69 6.77 -16.56
CA ARG A 452 5.08 7.99 -17.12
C ARG A 452 3.68 7.77 -17.71
N ASP A 453 3.36 6.58 -18.18
CA ASP A 453 2.11 6.28 -18.90
C ASP A 453 0.83 6.30 -18.03
N LEU A 454 0.93 6.64 -16.75
CA LEU A 454 -0.12 6.49 -15.74
C LEU A 454 -0.95 7.77 -15.47
N ASP A 455 -0.52 8.94 -15.96
CA ASP A 455 -1.25 10.21 -15.84
C ASP A 455 -2.47 10.34 -16.78
N GLY A 456 -2.79 9.32 -17.57
CA GLY A 456 -3.94 9.33 -18.48
C GLY A 456 -3.83 10.31 -19.66
N SER A 457 -2.66 10.89 -19.91
CA SER A 457 -2.47 12.01 -20.84
C SER A 457 -1.42 11.80 -21.96
N THR A 458 -1.33 10.60 -22.55
CA THR A 458 -0.81 10.48 -23.93
C THR A 458 -1.46 9.34 -24.72
N ARG A 459 -1.52 9.49 -26.04
CA ARG A 459 -2.03 8.46 -26.97
C ARG A 459 -0.93 7.45 -27.30
N VAL A 460 -1.27 6.17 -27.31
CA VAL A 460 -0.40 5.07 -27.74
C VAL A 460 0.13 5.29 -29.18
N PRO A 461 1.46 5.33 -29.40
CA PRO A 461 2.07 5.18 -30.71
C PRO A 461 2.48 3.71 -30.92
N LEU A 462 1.72 2.97 -31.71
CA LEU A 462 2.10 1.61 -32.13
C LEU A 462 3.31 1.69 -33.06
N THR A 463 4.51 1.43 -32.54
CA THR A 463 5.74 1.41 -33.33
C THR A 463 6.74 0.37 -32.82
N ALA A 464 7.49 -0.22 -33.75
CA ALA A 464 8.44 -1.31 -33.52
C ALA A 464 9.78 -0.79 -32.89
N PRO A 465 10.67 -1.67 -32.38
CA PRO A 465 11.79 -1.24 -31.55
C PRO A 465 12.89 -0.51 -32.36
N PRO A 466 13.45 0.60 -31.84
CA PRO A 466 14.63 1.25 -32.42
C PRO A 466 15.91 0.51 -32.04
N HIS A 467 16.87 0.47 -32.97
CA HIS A 467 18.25 0.03 -32.71
C HIS A 467 19.05 1.07 -31.90
N HIS A 468 20.22 0.66 -31.40
CA HIS A 468 21.19 1.45 -30.63
C HIS A 468 21.31 2.94 -31.03
N GLY A 469 21.27 3.81 -30.03
CA GLY A 469 21.61 5.23 -30.16
C GLY A 469 21.86 5.89 -28.80
N LEU A 470 23.13 6.05 -28.41
CA LEU A 470 23.55 6.80 -27.22
C LEU A 470 23.36 8.31 -27.41
N GLN A 471 22.66 8.97 -26.48
CA GLN A 471 22.77 10.43 -26.30
C GLN A 471 22.23 10.88 -24.93
N ASN A 472 23.13 11.28 -24.04
CA ASN A 472 22.80 11.92 -22.76
C ASN A 472 22.65 13.44 -22.93
N PRO A 473 21.84 14.07 -22.07
CA PRO A 473 22.14 15.39 -21.52
C PRO A 473 22.60 15.26 -20.05
N LEU A 474 23.65 15.98 -19.68
CA LEU A 474 24.07 16.18 -18.28
C LEU A 474 23.16 17.21 -17.57
N PRO A 475 23.02 17.12 -16.24
CA PRO A 475 23.18 18.30 -15.39
C PRO A 475 24.58 18.40 -14.76
N ALA A 476 24.92 19.59 -14.26
CA ALA A 476 26.27 19.94 -13.83
C ALA A 476 26.66 19.38 -12.45
N SER A 477 27.97 19.28 -12.23
CA SER A 477 28.59 18.97 -10.94
C SER A 477 28.37 20.07 -9.90
N GLU A 478 28.24 19.68 -8.63
CA GLU A 478 28.94 20.39 -7.55
C GLU A 478 29.90 19.44 -6.83
N GLN A 479 30.95 20.01 -6.24
CA GLN A 479 32.09 19.27 -5.71
C GLN A 479 32.56 19.94 -4.43
N GLN A 480 32.46 19.25 -3.28
CA GLN A 480 33.18 19.68 -2.09
C GLN A 480 33.49 18.54 -1.13
N ASN A 481 34.74 18.50 -0.65
CA ASN A 481 35.17 17.60 0.42
C ASN A 481 34.81 18.23 1.77
N SER A 482 34.37 17.41 2.72
CA SER A 482 34.54 17.69 4.16
C SER A 482 34.81 16.37 4.90
N PRO A 483 35.83 16.30 5.78
CA PRO A 483 36.20 15.05 6.45
C PRO A 483 35.39 14.84 7.73
N GLY A 484 34.45 13.89 7.73
CA GLY A 484 33.80 13.43 8.97
C GLY A 484 32.33 13.02 8.84
N SER A 485 32.08 11.88 8.20
CA SER A 485 30.89 11.06 8.50
C SER A 485 31.35 9.66 8.91
N HIS A 486 30.64 9.04 9.87
CA HIS A 486 30.91 7.68 10.28
C HIS A 486 30.07 6.73 9.41
N ALA A 487 30.70 6.04 8.47
CA ALA A 487 30.07 4.91 7.80
C ALA A 487 29.85 3.79 8.82
N VAL A 488 28.59 3.40 9.03
CA VAL A 488 28.19 2.31 9.93
C VAL A 488 27.90 1.07 9.09
N SER A 489 28.50 -0.07 9.45
CA SER A 489 28.27 -1.35 8.76
C SER A 489 26.92 -1.97 9.16
N PRO A 490 26.23 -2.68 8.25
CA PRO A 490 24.98 -3.37 8.59
C PRO A 490 25.21 -4.46 9.64
N ALA A 491 24.21 -4.66 10.50
CA ALA A 491 24.29 -5.48 11.72
C ALA A 491 23.38 -6.73 11.64
N VAL A 492 23.57 -7.72 12.54
CA VAL A 492 23.16 -9.13 12.34
C VAL A 492 22.34 -9.66 13.53
N ALA A 493 21.12 -10.14 13.24
CA ALA A 493 20.12 -10.51 14.24
C ALA A 493 20.52 -11.67 15.19
N GLY A 494 20.29 -11.47 16.50
CA GLY A 494 20.44 -12.45 17.58
C GLY A 494 19.11 -12.88 18.21
N ARG A 495 19.02 -14.11 18.75
CA ARG A 495 17.75 -14.79 19.08
C ARG A 495 17.25 -14.63 20.53
N THR A 496 15.92 -14.56 20.67
CA THR A 496 15.07 -14.67 21.90
C THR A 496 15.13 -16.10 22.50
N PRO A 497 14.55 -16.42 23.72
CA PRO A 497 13.09 -16.63 23.90
C PRO A 497 12.58 -16.40 25.39
N PRO A 498 11.51 -17.02 25.99
CA PRO A 498 10.45 -16.25 26.69
C PRO A 498 9.96 -16.82 28.08
N ASN A 499 8.86 -16.28 28.65
CA ASN A 499 7.85 -16.89 29.57
C ASN A 499 6.77 -15.82 29.97
N HIS A 500 5.45 -16.02 30.09
CA HIS A 500 4.58 -16.91 30.93
C HIS A 500 4.66 -16.63 32.46
N ALA A 501 3.61 -16.58 33.32
CA ALA A 501 2.11 -16.49 33.27
C ALA A 501 1.58 -16.24 34.74
N ALA A 502 0.30 -16.18 35.21
CA ALA A 502 -1.08 -16.20 34.65
C ALA A 502 -2.19 -15.70 35.66
N ALA A 503 -3.35 -15.22 35.14
CA ALA A 503 -4.76 -15.43 35.58
C ALA A 503 -5.40 -15.11 36.99
N LEU A 504 -6.54 -14.34 36.95
CA LEU A 504 -7.81 -14.45 37.75
C LEU A 504 -7.86 -14.03 39.27
N PRO A 505 -9.06 -13.83 39.93
CA PRO A 505 -10.47 -13.70 39.46
C PRO A 505 -11.39 -12.57 40.06
N PHE A 506 -12.42 -12.17 39.30
CA PHE A 506 -13.83 -11.74 39.63
C PHE A 506 -14.27 -10.75 40.75
N THR A 507 -15.00 -9.69 40.34
CA THR A 507 -16.32 -9.15 40.89
C THR A 507 -16.81 -7.92 40.07
N GLY A 508 -18.07 -7.40 40.12
CA GLY A 508 -19.27 -7.87 40.86
C GLY A 508 -20.59 -7.02 40.89
N VAL A 509 -21.08 -6.40 39.80
CA VAL A 509 -22.47 -5.82 39.59
C VAL A 509 -22.97 -4.68 40.56
N PRO A 510 -24.17 -4.01 40.41
CA PRO A 510 -25.10 -3.78 39.26
C PRO A 510 -25.73 -2.34 39.09
N PHE A 511 -26.26 -2.02 37.88
CA PHE A 511 -27.47 -1.19 37.52
C PHE A 511 -27.61 0.31 37.99
N TRP A 512 -28.48 1.19 37.42
CA TRP A 512 -29.54 1.13 36.36
C TRP A 512 -29.83 2.52 35.73
N GLN A 513 -30.24 2.55 34.43
CA GLN A 513 -31.28 3.41 33.75
C GLN A 513 -31.39 4.95 34.00
N PHE A 514 -32.06 5.80 33.19
CA PHE A 514 -33.09 5.66 32.14
C PHE A 514 -32.94 6.75 31.03
N CYS A 515 -33.53 6.52 29.84
CA CYS A 515 -33.61 7.50 28.74
C CYS A 515 -34.89 8.37 28.79
N LEU A 516 -34.93 9.47 28.03
CA LEU A 516 -36.18 9.98 27.43
C LEU A 516 -35.93 10.79 26.15
N LEU A 517 -36.80 10.63 25.15
CA LEU A 517 -36.73 11.30 23.84
C LEU A 517 -37.96 12.20 23.63
N ARG A 518 -37.88 13.19 22.74
CA ARG A 518 -39.07 13.92 22.22
C ARG A 518 -39.09 13.92 20.69
N LEU A 519 -40.29 13.84 20.13
CA LEU A 519 -40.55 13.69 18.70
C LEU A 519 -40.83 15.04 18.03
N LEU A 520 -40.32 15.20 16.81
CA LEU A 520 -40.83 16.11 15.78
C LEU A 520 -41.08 15.27 14.52
N VAL A 521 -42.05 15.65 13.70
CA VAL A 521 -42.51 14.87 12.53
C VAL A 521 -42.16 15.63 11.23
N PRO A 522 -41.18 15.17 10.45
CA PRO A 522 -40.86 15.75 9.14
C PRO A 522 -41.47 14.92 8.00
N SER A 523 -41.57 15.51 6.80
CA SER A 523 -42.14 14.87 5.61
C SER A 523 -41.38 13.59 5.22
N PHE A 524 -42.08 12.45 5.24
CA PHE A 524 -41.48 11.14 5.08
C PHE A 524 -41.21 10.76 3.62
N PHE A 525 -39.96 10.43 3.32
CA PHE A 525 -39.60 9.62 2.16
C PHE A 525 -39.44 8.16 2.61
N ILE A 526 -40.20 7.26 1.97
CA ILE A 526 -40.14 5.82 2.23
C ILE A 526 -38.98 5.23 1.42
N VAL A 527 -38.01 4.63 2.13
CA VAL A 527 -36.95 3.80 1.55
C VAL A 527 -37.19 2.36 2.00
N VAL A 528 -37.23 1.44 1.03
CA VAL A 528 -37.52 0.01 1.23
C VAL A 528 -36.25 -0.79 0.94
N LEU A 529 -35.80 -1.56 1.93
CA LEU A 529 -34.65 -2.49 1.82
C LEU A 529 -35.04 -3.88 1.26
#